data_AF-A0A9X0FVE0-F1
#
_entry.id   AF-A0A9X0FVE0-F1
#
_cell.length_a   1.000
_cell.length_b   1.000
_cell.length_c   1.000
_cell.angle_alpha   90.00
_cell.angle_beta   90.00
_cell.angle_gamma   90.00
#
_symmetry.space_group_name_H-M   'P 1'
#
loop_
_entity.id
_entity.type
_entity.pdbx_description
1 polymer ?
#
loop_
_entity_poly.entity_id
_entity_poly.type
_entity_poly.pdbx_seq_one_letter_code
_entity_poly.pdbx_strand_id
1 'polypeptide(L)' 'MKNDRLAQTFLEEIQDADEAAFYQAAHSFLNLWDYEYGHVSDMPNDMYQYIGQLAYDSGLVEE' A
#
# COMPACT_ATOMS: atom_id res chain seq x y z
N MET A 1 4.65 13.31 10.49
CA MET A 1 3.34 12.94 11.11
C MET A 1 3.31 11.43 11.30
N LYS A 2 2.35 10.85 12.04
CA LYS A 2 2.32 9.38 12.29
C LYS A 2 2.24 8.59 10.98
N ASN A 3 1.52 9.13 10.01
CA ASN A 3 1.29 8.60 8.67
C ASN A 3 2.61 8.38 7.91
N ASP A 4 3.60 9.26 8.11
CA ASP A 4 4.91 9.16 7.45
C ASP A 4 5.67 7.90 7.87
N ARG A 5 5.49 7.47 9.13
CA ARG A 5 6.19 6.30 9.65
C ARG A 5 5.63 5.00 9.08
N LEU A 6 4.31 4.89 8.93
CA LEU A 6 3.69 3.72 8.32
C LEU A 6 4.09 3.61 6.84
N ALA A 7 4.02 4.72 6.11
CA ALA A 7 4.44 4.77 4.70
C ALA A 7 5.93 4.41 4.55
N GLN A 8 6.79 4.97 5.39
CA GLN A 8 8.23 4.68 5.35
C GLN A 8 8.54 3.21 5.66
N THR A 9 7.86 2.63 6.66
CA THR A 9 8.02 1.19 7.00
C THR A 9 7.63 0.30 5.83
N PHE A 10 6.53 0.62 5.14
CA PHE A 10 6.11 -0.12 3.95
C PHE A 10 7.13 0.01 2.81
N LEU A 11 7.64 1.21 2.54
CA LEU A 11 8.65 1.44 1.49
C LEU A 11 9.94 0.65 1.75
N GLU A 12 10.36 0.56 3.01
CA GLU A 12 11.50 -0.26 3.43
C GLU A 12 11.25 -1.76 3.25
N GLU A 13 10.03 -2.25 3.51
CA GLU A 13 9.66 -3.66 3.31
C GLU A 13 9.64 -4.07 1.83
N ILE A 14 9.23 -3.18 0.92
CA ILE A 14 9.06 -3.54 -0.50
C ILE A 14 10.32 -3.35 -1.36
N GLN A 15 11.38 -2.73 -0.83
CA GLN A 15 12.57 -2.34 -1.62
C GLN A 15 13.23 -3.51 -2.37
N ASP A 16 13.29 -4.68 -1.73
CA ASP A 16 13.87 -5.91 -2.29
C ASP A 16 12.88 -7.09 -2.24
N ALA A 17 11.59 -6.79 -2.09
CA ALA A 17 10.55 -7.80 -2.00
C ALA A 17 10.35 -8.50 -3.36
N ASP A 18 10.19 -9.83 -3.31
CA ASP A 18 9.59 -10.52 -4.44
C ASP A 18 8.11 -10.19 -4.55
N GLU A 19 7.50 -10.61 -5.65
CA GLU A 19 6.10 -10.30 -5.96
C GLU A 19 5.13 -10.76 -4.83
N ALA A 20 5.34 -11.95 -4.26
CA ALA A 20 4.49 -12.46 -3.18
C ALA A 20 4.64 -11.64 -1.89
N ALA A 21 5.88 -11.29 -1.53
CA ALA A 21 6.17 -10.45 -0.38
C ALA A 21 5.62 -9.02 -0.56
N PHE A 22 5.69 -8.47 -1.78
CA PHE A 22 5.09 -7.18 -2.11
C PHE A 22 3.57 -7.19 -1.87
N TYR A 23 2.86 -8.19 -2.41
CA TYR A 23 1.41 -8.30 -2.21
C TYR A 23 1.03 -8.37 -0.72
N GLN A 24 1.77 -9.16 0.06
CA GLN A 24 1.52 -9.30 1.49
C GLN A 24 1.77 -8.00 2.26
N ALA A 25 2.87 -7.31 1.97
CA ALA A 25 3.21 -6.02 2.58
C ALA A 25 2.14 -4.97 2.24
N ALA A 26 1.71 -4.91 0.98
CA ALA A 26 0.77 -3.89 0.50
C ALA A 26 -0.65 -4.12 1.05
N HIS A 27 -1.10 -5.37 1.18
CA HIS A 27 -2.33 -5.69 1.91
C HIS A 27 -2.25 -5.33 3.40
N SER A 28 -1.12 -5.61 4.04
CA SER A 28 -0.93 -5.29 5.47
C SER A 28 -0.92 -3.78 5.69
N PHE A 29 -0.23 -3.03 4.82
CA PHE A 29 -0.21 -1.58 4.82
C PHE A 29 -1.63 -0.99 4.66
N LEU A 30 -2.42 -1.48 3.70
CA LEU A 30 -3.79 -1.03 3.47
C LEU A 30 -4.68 -1.24 4.71
N ASN A 31 -4.59 -2.41 5.34
CA ASN A 31 -5.35 -2.71 6.54
C ASN A 31 -4.95 -1.80 7.72
N LEU A 32 -3.65 -1.55 7.90
CA LEU A 32 -3.15 -0.65 8.94
C LEU A 32 -3.52 0.80 8.66
N TRP A 33 -3.48 1.22 7.40
CA TRP A 33 -3.88 2.56 6.99
C TRP A 33 -5.34 2.82 7.32
N ASP A 34 -6.23 1.92 6.90
CA ASP A 34 -7.67 2.01 7.17
C ASP A 34 -7.95 2.03 8.68
N TYR A 35 -7.24 1.20 9.45
CA TYR A 35 -7.37 1.16 10.91
C TYR A 35 -6.90 2.46 11.61
N GLU A 36 -5.75 3.02 11.21
CA GLU A 36 -5.14 4.16 11.89
C GLU A 36 -5.64 5.52 11.40
N TYR A 37 -5.91 5.64 10.10
CA TYR A 37 -6.16 6.91 9.41
C TYR A 37 -7.51 6.95 8.69
N GLY A 38 -8.17 5.80 8.54
CA GLY A 38 -9.43 5.69 7.82
C GLY A 38 -9.24 5.79 6.31
N HIS A 39 -9.97 6.71 5.68
CA HIS A 39 -10.18 6.69 4.24
C HIS A 39 -8.87 6.80 3.43
N VAL A 40 -8.72 5.95 2.42
CA VAL A 40 -7.53 5.90 1.53
C VAL A 40 -7.25 7.23 0.82
N SER A 41 -8.23 8.14 0.74
CA SER A 41 -8.10 9.48 0.15
C SER A 41 -7.10 10.40 0.84
N ASP A 42 -6.76 10.13 2.12
CA ASP A 42 -5.76 10.91 2.86
C ASP A 42 -4.35 10.32 2.75
N MET A 43 -4.17 9.32 1.89
CA MET A 43 -2.90 8.62 1.70
C MET A 43 -1.93 9.44 0.83
N PRO A 44 -0.61 9.39 1.13
CA PRO A 44 0.38 10.06 0.30
C PRO A 44 0.28 9.62 -1.14
N ASN A 45 0.44 10.57 -2.08
CA ASN A 45 0.25 10.29 -3.50
C ASN A 45 1.12 9.14 -4.02
N ASP A 46 2.35 9.05 -3.50
CA ASP A 46 3.32 8.04 -3.87
C ASP A 46 2.87 6.63 -3.48
N MET A 47 1.87 6.48 -2.61
CA MET A 47 1.32 5.18 -2.22
C MET A 47 0.26 4.67 -3.19
N TYR A 48 -0.44 5.57 -3.90
CA TYR A 48 -1.49 5.18 -4.84
C TYR A 48 -0.95 4.35 -6.00
N GLN A 49 0.31 4.52 -6.40
CA GLN A 49 0.91 3.70 -7.47
C GLN A 49 0.98 2.22 -7.09
N TYR A 50 1.29 1.92 -5.81
CA TYR A 50 1.38 0.54 -5.33
C TYR A 50 0.00 -0.09 -5.17
N ILE A 51 -0.99 0.69 -4.73
CA ILE A 51 -2.38 0.24 -4.68
C ILE A 51 -2.95 0.03 -6.09
N GLY A 52 -2.60 0.91 -7.03
CA GLY A 52 -2.99 0.74 -8.43
C GLY A 52 -2.46 -0.56 -9.01
N GLN A 53 -1.21 -0.91 -8.70
CA GLN A 53 -0.62 -2.18 -9.08
C GLN A 53 -1.36 -3.37 -8.46
N LEU A 54 -1.64 -3.33 -7.15
CA LEU A 54 -2.49 -4.34 -6.50
C LEU A 54 -3.87 -4.50 -7.16
N ALA A 55 -4.54 -3.39 -7.48
CA ALA A 55 -5.87 -3.41 -8.06
C ALA A 55 -5.87 -3.97 -9.49
N TYR A 56 -4.84 -3.65 -10.27
CA TYR A 56 -4.63 -4.19 -11.62
C TYR A 56 -4.35 -5.69 -11.58
N ASP A 57 -3.42 -6.12 -10.73
CA ASP A 57 -2.99 -7.53 -10.65
C ASP A 57 -4.06 -8.45 -10.04
N SER A 58 -4.93 -7.91 -9.18
CA SER A 58 -6.10 -8.62 -8.65
C SER A 58 -7.31 -8.63 -9.60
N GLY A 59 -7.23 -7.97 -10.75
CA GLY A 59 -8.33 -7.85 -11.72
C GLY A 59 -9.51 -7.01 -11.22
N LEU A 60 -9.27 -6.14 -10.23
CA LEU A 60 -10.28 -5.22 -9.68
C LEU A 60 -10.41 -3.94 -10.51
N VAL A 61 -9.48 -3.68 -11.43
CA VAL A 61 -9.58 -2.64 -12.44
C VAL A 61 -10.13 -3.30 -13.72
N GLU A 62 -11.42 -3.11 -14.00
CA GLU A 62 -11.98 -3.40 -15.33
C GLU A 62 -11.50 -2.33 -16.33
N GLU A 63 -11.14 -2.76 -17.55
CA GLU A 63 -10.70 -1.89 -18.67
C GLU A 63 -11.67 -0.74 -19.00
#